data_AF-A0A5N8VSF1-F1
#
_entry.id   AF-A0A5N8VSF1-F1
#
_cell.length_a   1.000
_cell.length_b   1.000
_cell.length_c   1.000
_cell.angle_alpha   90.00
_cell.angle_beta   90.00
_cell.angle_gamma   90.00
#
_symmetry.space_group_name_H-M   'P 1'
#
loop_
_entity.id
_entity.type
_entity.pdbx_description
1 polymer ?
#
loop_
_entity_poly.entity_id
_entity_poly.type
_entity_poly.pdbx_seq_one_letter_code
_entity_poly.pdbx_strand_id
1 'polypeptide(L)'
;MTSATDPLPQPTVTPDPPPPVTPPAPPQGAPRWSLPALIAILLLAGVLYSWNLSGSGLNSFYSSAVFSGTQSWKAWFFGSLDAGNFMTVDKPPLALMVMGLSCRILGFGTWQMMLPMILVALATIWILHASVKRVWGHGAAAVAALVLALTPITVAINRDNNPDTLLVFLMVAGAALALRATTNGRLLPLLGSAACFGLAFNTKMLQGYIALPAVFAVYLYAATPKLGKRIVNLLLAGVVLAVSSFWWATAVSLVPADDRPYIGGSTDGTAWDLIMGYNGLGRVLGGEGNGG
;
A
#
# COMPACT_ATOMS: atom_id res chain seq x y z
N MET A 1 -70.46 51.95 -26.16
CA MET A 1 -69.28 52.22 -25.30
C MET A 1 -69.81 52.32 -23.88
N THR A 2 -69.53 51.48 -22.88
CA THR A 2 -68.48 50.48 -22.62
C THR A 2 -69.10 49.41 -21.72
N SER A 3 -69.04 48.13 -22.12
CA SER A 3 -69.41 46.98 -21.28
C SER A 3 -68.20 46.62 -20.44
N ALA A 4 -68.27 46.81 -19.13
CA ALA A 4 -67.25 46.34 -18.18
C ALA A 4 -67.83 45.14 -17.44
N THR A 5 -67.44 43.94 -17.88
CA THR A 5 -67.70 42.68 -17.19
C THR A 5 -66.54 42.44 -16.23
N ASP A 6 -66.83 42.42 -14.93
CA ASP A 6 -65.88 42.00 -13.90
C ASP A 6 -65.47 40.53 -14.10
N PRO A 7 -64.18 40.17 -13.95
CA PRO A 7 -63.75 38.78 -14.00
C PRO A 7 -64.10 38.06 -12.69
N LEU A 8 -64.77 36.91 -12.81
CA LEU A 8 -65.07 36.02 -11.67
C LEU A 8 -63.78 35.53 -10.97
N PRO A 9 -63.78 35.36 -9.63
CA PRO A 9 -62.64 34.83 -8.90
C PRO A 9 -62.30 33.40 -9.32
N GLN A 10 -61.05 33.16 -9.70
CA GLN A 10 -60.53 31.81 -9.95
C GLN A 10 -60.43 31.05 -8.61
N PRO A 11 -60.88 29.79 -8.53
CA PRO A 11 -60.69 28.98 -7.33
C PRO A 11 -59.19 28.70 -7.14
N THR A 12 -58.67 29.05 -5.97
CA THR A 12 -57.33 28.67 -5.51
C THR A 12 -57.23 27.15 -5.44
N VAL A 13 -56.53 26.55 -6.40
CA VAL A 13 -56.13 25.14 -6.35
C VAL A 13 -55.03 25.02 -5.28
N THR A 14 -55.39 24.49 -4.11
CA THR A 14 -54.41 24.06 -3.10
C THR A 14 -53.54 22.94 -3.69
N PRO A 15 -52.21 23.02 -3.63
CA PRO A 15 -51.34 21.91 -4.06
C PRO A 15 -51.64 20.67 -3.23
N ASP A 16 -51.73 19.50 -3.88
CA ASP A 16 -51.85 18.23 -3.17
C ASP A 16 -50.69 18.06 -2.17
N PRO A 17 -50.95 17.50 -0.98
CA PRO A 17 -49.90 17.21 -0.02
C PRO A 17 -48.86 16.28 -0.65
N PRO A 18 -47.56 16.50 -0.40
CA PRO A 18 -46.52 15.65 -0.94
C PRO A 18 -46.73 14.19 -0.46
N PRO A 19 -46.41 13.20 -1.31
CA PRO A 19 -46.56 11.80 -0.93
C PRO A 19 -45.81 11.53 0.37
N PRO A 20 -46.35 10.66 1.25
CA PRO A 20 -45.70 10.34 2.51
C PRO A 20 -44.29 9.84 2.24
N VAL A 21 -43.30 10.55 2.82
CA VAL A 21 -41.89 10.17 2.73
C VAL A 21 -41.74 8.83 3.43
N THR A 22 -41.52 7.76 2.66
CA THR A 22 -41.24 6.44 3.20
C THR A 22 -39.98 6.55 4.07
N PRO A 23 -40.04 6.19 5.36
CA PRO A 23 -38.85 6.23 6.20
C PRO A 23 -37.77 5.34 5.58
N PRO A 24 -36.49 5.77 5.58
CA PRO A 24 -35.41 4.97 5.03
C PRO A 24 -35.41 3.60 5.72
N ALA A 25 -35.31 2.54 4.92
CA ALA A 25 -35.26 1.18 5.45
C ALA A 25 -34.15 1.09 6.51
N PRO A 26 -34.41 0.44 7.66
CA PRO A 26 -33.40 0.29 8.70
C PRO A 26 -32.16 -0.38 8.09
N PRO A 27 -30.94 0.03 8.49
CA PRO A 27 -29.72 -0.55 7.95
C PRO A 27 -29.77 -2.06 8.14
N GLN A 28 -29.84 -2.80 7.03
CA GLN A 28 -29.80 -4.26 7.08
C GLN A 28 -28.49 -4.64 7.78
N GLY A 29 -28.62 -5.30 8.93
CA GLY A 29 -27.47 -5.77 9.70
C GLY A 29 -26.53 -6.60 8.82
N ALA A 30 -25.24 -6.56 9.12
CA ALA A 30 -24.27 -7.35 8.37
C ALA A 30 -24.70 -8.83 8.32
N PRO A 31 -24.64 -9.50 7.16
CA PRO A 31 -25.00 -10.91 7.06
C PRO A 31 -24.18 -11.74 8.04
N ARG A 32 -24.83 -12.66 8.76
CA ARG A 32 -24.19 -13.50 9.80
C ARG A 32 -22.99 -14.31 9.27
N TRP A 33 -22.97 -14.60 7.97
CA TRP A 33 -21.89 -15.33 7.30
C TRP A 33 -20.66 -14.47 6.96
N SER A 34 -20.77 -13.13 6.92
CA SER A 34 -19.71 -12.28 6.36
C SER A 34 -18.42 -12.33 7.17
N LEU A 35 -18.51 -12.24 8.50
CA LEU A 35 -17.33 -12.30 9.36
C LEU A 35 -16.72 -13.72 9.38
N PRO A 36 -17.50 -14.81 9.57
CA PRO A 36 -16.99 -16.17 9.42
C PRO A 36 -16.29 -16.43 8.08
N ALA A 37 -16.86 -15.94 6.97
CA ALA A 37 -16.26 -16.10 5.65
C ALA A 37 -14.91 -15.39 5.55
N LEU A 38 -14.80 -14.15 6.03
CA LEU A 38 -13.52 -13.43 6.06
C LEU A 38 -12.47 -14.16 6.92
N ILE A 39 -12.86 -14.65 8.10
CA ILE A 39 -11.97 -15.42 8.97
C ILE A 39 -11.50 -16.70 8.26
N ALA A 40 -12.41 -17.44 7.61
CA ALA A 40 -12.06 -18.63 6.86
C ALA A 40 -11.09 -18.33 5.71
N ILE A 41 -11.28 -17.23 4.97
CA ILE A 41 -10.36 -16.78 3.91
C ILE A 41 -8.99 -16.44 4.48
N LEU A 42 -8.93 -15.72 5.61
CA LEU A 42 -7.66 -15.36 6.26
C LEU A 42 -6.93 -16.59 6.81
N LEU A 43 -7.65 -17.56 7.38
CA LEU A 43 -7.06 -18.82 7.83
C LEU A 43 -6.53 -19.64 6.66
N LEU A 44 -7.31 -19.74 5.57
CA LEU A 44 -6.89 -20.40 4.35
C LEU A 44 -5.63 -19.76 3.77
N ALA A 45 -5.61 -18.43 3.65
CA ALA A 45 -4.43 -17.69 3.21
C ALA A 45 -3.25 -17.90 4.15
N GLY A 46 -3.47 -17.87 5.46
CA GLY A 46 -2.44 -18.11 6.47
C GLY A 46 -1.79 -19.48 6.29
N VAL A 47 -2.60 -20.53 6.17
CA VAL A 47 -2.13 -21.89 5.88
C VAL A 47 -1.36 -21.95 4.57
N LEU A 48 -1.91 -21.41 3.47
CA LEU A 48 -1.27 -21.44 2.16
C LEU A 48 0.08 -20.70 2.16
N TYR A 49 0.14 -19.53 2.80
CA TYR A 49 1.34 -18.68 2.81
C TYR A 49 2.39 -19.16 3.81
N SER A 50 2.01 -19.93 4.83
CA SER A 50 2.96 -20.51 5.79
C SER A 50 3.31 -21.98 5.50
N TRP A 51 2.67 -22.62 4.52
CA TRP A 51 2.85 -24.04 4.27
C TRP A 51 4.28 -24.36 3.83
N ASN A 52 4.91 -25.32 4.51
CA ASN A 52 6.23 -25.85 4.17
C ASN A 52 7.29 -24.78 3.86
N LEU A 53 7.32 -23.65 4.60
CA LEU A 53 8.28 -22.58 4.38
C LEU A 53 9.73 -23.07 4.51
N SER A 54 10.02 -23.90 5.51
CA SER A 54 11.39 -24.40 5.73
C SER A 54 11.89 -25.32 4.60
N GLY A 55 10.97 -25.90 3.82
CA GLY A 55 11.30 -26.76 2.68
C GLY A 55 11.35 -26.03 1.33
N SER A 56 10.97 -24.73 1.24
CA SER A 56 10.82 -24.03 -0.04
C SER A 56 12.08 -23.36 -0.57
N GLY A 57 13.16 -23.26 0.22
CA GLY A 57 14.42 -22.64 -0.20
C GLY A 57 14.24 -21.16 -0.60
N LEU A 58 14.12 -20.28 0.39
CA LEU A 58 13.93 -18.84 0.17
C LEU A 58 15.12 -18.21 -0.58
N ASN A 59 14.89 -17.03 -1.17
CA ASN A 59 15.95 -16.31 -1.87
C ASN A 59 17.16 -16.03 -0.93
N SER A 60 18.32 -16.59 -1.29
CA SER A 60 19.55 -16.50 -0.48
C SER A 60 20.12 -15.08 -0.44
N PHE A 61 19.89 -14.28 -1.48
CA PHE A 61 20.35 -12.90 -1.58
C PHE A 61 19.70 -11.99 -0.54
N TYR A 62 18.39 -12.12 -0.31
CA TYR A 62 17.73 -11.38 0.78
C TYR A 62 17.94 -12.05 2.13
N SER A 63 18.04 -13.39 2.17
CA SER A 63 18.29 -14.13 3.42
C SER A 63 19.63 -13.74 4.05
N SER A 64 20.68 -13.57 3.24
CA SER A 64 22.00 -13.14 3.72
C SER A 64 21.95 -11.73 4.29
N ALA A 65 21.22 -10.81 3.65
CA ALA A 65 21.08 -9.45 4.16
C ALA A 65 20.29 -9.40 5.49
N VAL A 66 19.22 -10.20 5.59
CA VAL A 66 18.48 -10.37 6.85
C VAL A 66 19.40 -10.93 7.94
N PHE A 67 20.16 -11.98 7.63
CA PHE A 67 21.12 -12.58 8.57
C PHE A 67 22.16 -11.57 9.03
N SER A 68 22.80 -10.85 8.11
CA SER A 68 23.77 -9.79 8.42
C SER A 68 23.17 -8.69 9.30
N GLY A 69 21.90 -8.32 9.04
CA GLY A 69 21.15 -7.39 9.89
C GLY A 69 20.86 -7.91 11.31
N THR A 70 20.83 -9.24 11.53
CA THR A 70 20.76 -9.78 12.90
C THR A 70 22.07 -9.61 13.67
N GLN A 71 23.20 -9.63 12.96
CA GLN A 71 24.54 -9.53 13.55
C GLN A 71 24.97 -8.08 13.78
N SER A 72 24.59 -7.16 12.88
CA SER A 72 25.03 -5.77 12.88
C SER A 72 23.88 -4.79 12.63
N TRP A 73 23.72 -3.79 13.51
CA TRP A 73 22.74 -2.71 13.31
C TRP A 73 23.07 -1.84 12.10
N LYS A 74 24.36 -1.72 11.76
CA LYS A 74 24.82 -1.02 10.55
C LYS A 74 24.34 -1.77 9.32
N ALA A 75 24.60 -3.09 9.25
CA ALA A 75 24.11 -3.94 8.16
C ALA A 75 22.58 -3.94 8.06
N TRP A 76 21.87 -3.94 9.20
CA TRP A 76 20.40 -3.85 9.25
C TRP A 76 19.89 -2.53 8.66
N PHE A 77 20.54 -1.40 8.99
CA PHE A 77 20.15 -0.09 8.49
C PHE A 77 20.39 0.09 6.99
N PHE A 78 21.52 -0.41 6.48
CA PHE A 78 21.84 -0.27 5.05
C PHE A 78 21.24 -1.39 4.18
N GLY A 79 20.79 -2.50 4.76
CA GLY A 79 20.40 -3.69 3.99
C GLY A 79 21.62 -4.39 3.39
N SER A 80 22.69 -4.52 4.17
CA SER A 80 23.96 -5.10 3.71
C SER A 80 23.94 -6.62 3.64
N LEU A 81 24.54 -7.19 2.60
CA LEU A 81 24.68 -8.63 2.37
C LEU A 81 25.57 -9.29 3.42
N ASP A 82 26.52 -8.55 4.00
CA ASP A 82 27.49 -9.02 4.98
C ASP A 82 27.46 -8.18 6.26
N ALA A 83 27.82 -8.78 7.39
CA ALA A 83 27.84 -8.09 8.68
C ALA A 83 28.95 -7.03 8.80
N GLY A 84 30.00 -7.16 7.98
CA GLY A 84 31.07 -6.18 7.82
C GLY A 84 30.63 -4.90 7.09
N ASN A 85 29.42 -4.91 6.52
CA ASN A 85 28.80 -3.79 5.84
C ASN A 85 29.61 -3.30 4.62
N PHE A 86 30.01 -4.25 3.76
CA PHE A 86 30.75 -3.97 2.54
C PHE A 86 29.84 -3.59 1.38
N MET A 87 28.75 -4.34 1.15
CA MET A 87 27.83 -4.12 0.02
C MET A 87 26.36 -4.32 0.40
N THR A 88 25.45 -3.50 -0.15
CA THR A 88 23.99 -3.66 0.03
C THR A 88 23.37 -4.59 -1.01
N VAL A 89 22.15 -5.03 -0.72
CA VAL A 89 21.26 -5.54 -1.77
C VAL A 89 20.94 -4.45 -2.80
N ASP A 90 20.35 -4.85 -3.91
CA ASP A 90 19.97 -3.98 -5.03
C ASP A 90 18.69 -3.16 -4.80
N LYS A 91 18.25 -3.00 -3.53
CA LYS A 91 16.96 -2.42 -3.15
C LYS A 91 17.05 -1.64 -1.83
N PRO A 92 16.16 -0.66 -1.61
CA PRO A 92 16.07 0.00 -0.32
C PRO A 92 15.58 -0.99 0.76
N PRO A 93 15.99 -0.81 2.04
CA PRO A 93 16.04 -1.92 2.99
C PRO A 93 14.76 -2.12 3.78
N LEU A 94 13.64 -1.42 3.52
CA LEU A 94 12.51 -1.43 4.46
C LEU A 94 11.94 -2.84 4.69
N ALA A 95 11.83 -3.67 3.65
CA ALA A 95 11.40 -5.05 3.80
C ALA A 95 12.40 -5.89 4.60
N LEU A 96 13.71 -5.69 4.35
CA LEU A 96 14.78 -6.34 5.08
C LEU A 96 14.83 -5.91 6.55
N MET A 97 14.56 -4.64 6.85
CA MET A 97 14.50 -4.12 8.21
C MET A 97 13.41 -4.81 9.01
N VAL A 98 12.22 -4.97 8.42
CA VAL A 98 11.08 -5.65 9.05
C VAL A 98 11.40 -7.12 9.32
N MET A 99 11.90 -7.84 8.31
CA MET A 99 12.30 -9.25 8.46
C MET A 99 13.47 -9.42 9.44
N GLY A 100 14.50 -8.60 9.31
CA GLY A 100 15.70 -8.59 10.14
C GLY A 100 15.40 -8.28 11.59
N LEU A 101 14.49 -7.35 11.88
CA LEU A 101 14.09 -7.06 13.26
C LEU A 101 13.36 -8.25 13.87
N SER A 102 12.47 -8.91 13.11
CA SER A 102 11.80 -10.15 13.55
C SER A 102 12.83 -11.25 13.87
N CYS A 103 13.77 -11.52 12.95
CA CYS A 103 14.84 -12.50 13.17
C CYS A 103 15.78 -12.11 14.33
N ARG A 104 15.99 -10.83 14.59
CA ARG A 104 16.83 -10.38 15.70
C ARG A 104 16.16 -10.59 17.05
N ILE A 105 14.83 -10.48 17.12
CA ILE A 105 14.04 -10.68 18.35
C ILE A 105 13.77 -12.17 18.60
N LEU A 106 13.41 -12.93 17.56
CA LEU A 106 12.93 -14.32 17.67
C LEU A 106 14.01 -15.38 17.32
N GLY A 107 15.21 -14.93 16.97
CA GLY A 107 16.27 -15.77 16.40
C GLY A 107 16.16 -15.89 14.87
N PHE A 108 17.29 -16.07 14.20
CA PHE A 108 17.31 -16.23 12.75
C PHE A 108 16.76 -17.59 12.33
N GLY A 109 15.79 -17.57 11.42
CA GLY A 109 15.21 -18.76 10.84
C GLY A 109 14.06 -18.40 9.89
N THR A 110 13.65 -19.38 9.08
CA THR A 110 12.69 -19.18 8.00
C THR A 110 11.35 -18.63 8.49
N TRP A 111 10.79 -19.22 9.56
CA TRP A 111 9.47 -18.79 10.05
C TRP A 111 9.55 -17.43 10.75
N GLN A 112 10.64 -17.13 11.46
CA GLN A 112 10.86 -15.82 12.10
C GLN A 112 10.96 -14.72 11.05
N MET A 113 11.66 -15.00 9.95
CA MET A 113 11.80 -14.08 8.83
C MET A 113 10.46 -13.83 8.14
N MET A 114 9.68 -14.89 7.91
CA MET A 114 8.43 -14.85 7.14
C MET A 114 7.21 -14.45 7.96
N LEU A 115 7.24 -14.57 9.29
CA LEU A 115 6.13 -14.18 10.16
C LEU A 115 5.61 -12.76 9.88
N PRO A 116 6.43 -11.69 9.89
CA PRO A 116 5.92 -10.36 9.61
C PRO A 116 5.40 -10.21 8.17
N MET A 117 5.98 -10.94 7.20
CA MET A 117 5.53 -10.90 5.80
C MET A 117 4.15 -11.53 5.64
N ILE A 118 3.91 -12.68 6.29
CA ILE A 118 2.60 -13.33 6.29
C ILE A 118 1.55 -12.45 6.97
N LEU A 119 1.90 -11.80 8.10
CA LEU A 119 0.97 -10.90 8.79
C LEU A 119 0.55 -9.72 7.91
N VAL A 120 1.47 -9.09 7.17
CA VAL A 120 1.11 -8.00 6.25
C VAL A 120 0.36 -8.51 5.01
N ALA A 121 0.62 -9.74 4.55
CA ALA A 121 -0.18 -10.36 3.49
C ALA A 121 -1.64 -10.58 3.93
N LEU A 122 -1.86 -11.09 5.14
CA LEU A 122 -3.21 -11.24 5.72
C LEU A 122 -3.89 -9.88 5.92
N ALA A 123 -3.14 -8.87 6.39
CA ALA A 123 -3.65 -7.51 6.51
C ALA A 123 -4.03 -6.93 5.15
N THR A 124 -3.29 -7.23 4.08
CA THR A 124 -3.62 -6.84 2.71
C THR A 124 -4.99 -7.37 2.29
N ILE A 125 -5.25 -8.67 2.50
CA ILE A 125 -6.54 -9.30 2.21
C ILE A 125 -7.66 -8.62 3.00
N TRP A 126 -7.43 -8.34 4.29
CA TRP A 126 -8.40 -7.67 5.14
C TRP A 126 -8.71 -6.23 4.67
N ILE A 127 -7.68 -5.45 4.30
CA ILE A 127 -7.86 -4.08 3.79
C ILE A 127 -8.61 -4.09 2.45
N LEU A 128 -8.26 -4.99 1.54
CA LEU A 128 -8.96 -5.16 0.26
C LEU A 128 -10.44 -5.49 0.50
N HIS A 129 -10.71 -6.51 1.31
CA HIS A 129 -12.07 -6.87 1.71
C HIS A 129 -12.83 -5.67 2.28
N ALA A 130 -12.25 -4.96 3.25
CA ALA A 130 -12.88 -3.82 3.90
C ALA A 130 -13.12 -2.64 2.93
N SER A 131 -12.30 -2.48 1.90
CA SER A 131 -12.43 -1.43 0.90
C SER A 131 -13.53 -1.76 -0.10
N VAL A 132 -13.55 -2.98 -0.63
CA VAL A 132 -14.58 -3.46 -1.56
C VAL A 132 -15.95 -3.51 -0.87
N LYS A 133 -16.00 -3.98 0.38
CA LYS A 133 -17.25 -4.09 1.15
C LYS A 133 -18.00 -2.76 1.27
N ARG A 134 -17.28 -1.65 1.41
CA ARG A 134 -17.87 -0.31 1.56
C ARG A 134 -18.58 0.19 0.30
N VAL A 135 -18.18 -0.31 -0.87
CA VAL A 135 -18.70 0.16 -2.17
C VAL A 135 -19.66 -0.85 -2.79
N TRP A 136 -19.33 -2.14 -2.72
CA TRP A 136 -19.99 -3.21 -3.46
C TRP A 136 -20.68 -4.26 -2.55
N GLY A 137 -20.63 -4.07 -1.23
CA GLY A 137 -21.25 -4.96 -0.26
C GLY A 137 -20.47 -6.24 0.04
N HIS A 138 -21.06 -7.10 0.87
CA HIS A 138 -20.38 -8.24 1.49
C HIS A 138 -19.97 -9.36 0.50
N GLY A 139 -20.80 -9.65 -0.50
CA GLY A 139 -20.53 -10.71 -1.48
C GLY A 139 -19.30 -10.40 -2.35
N ALA A 140 -19.28 -9.23 -2.99
CA ALA A 140 -18.15 -8.77 -3.79
C ALA A 140 -16.86 -8.70 -2.97
N ALA A 141 -16.93 -8.28 -1.70
CA ALA A 141 -15.79 -8.23 -0.82
C ALA A 141 -15.21 -9.61 -0.51
N ALA A 142 -16.06 -10.59 -0.23
CA ALA A 142 -15.64 -11.97 0.01
C ALA A 142 -14.98 -12.58 -1.24
N VAL A 143 -15.55 -12.33 -2.42
CA VAL A 143 -14.95 -12.77 -3.70
C VAL A 143 -13.59 -12.12 -3.93
N ALA A 144 -13.48 -10.79 -3.79
CA ALA A 144 -12.21 -10.09 -3.97
C ALA A 144 -11.11 -10.59 -3.02
N ALA A 145 -11.46 -10.82 -1.75
CA ALA A 145 -10.56 -11.37 -0.75
C ALA A 145 -10.12 -12.79 -1.09
N LEU A 146 -11.05 -13.66 -1.51
CA LEU A 146 -10.77 -15.04 -1.89
C LEU A 146 -9.91 -15.12 -3.16
N VAL A 147 -10.19 -14.29 -4.17
CA VAL A 147 -9.38 -14.21 -5.39
C VAL A 147 -7.95 -13.81 -5.06
N LEU A 148 -7.75 -12.76 -4.27
CA LEU A 148 -6.40 -12.38 -3.84
C LEU A 148 -5.72 -13.51 -3.05
N ALA A 149 -6.45 -14.13 -2.12
CA ALA A 149 -5.93 -15.22 -1.28
C ALA A 149 -5.41 -16.41 -2.12
N LEU A 150 -6.14 -16.78 -3.18
CA LEU A 150 -5.91 -17.98 -3.99
C LEU A 150 -5.12 -17.74 -5.28
N THR A 151 -4.86 -16.48 -5.64
CA THR A 151 -4.11 -16.16 -6.87
C THR A 151 -2.72 -16.80 -6.81
N PRO A 152 -2.33 -17.69 -7.75
CA PRO A 152 -1.10 -18.47 -7.64
C PRO A 152 0.16 -17.63 -7.46
N ILE A 153 0.29 -16.52 -8.19
CA ILE A 153 1.43 -15.61 -8.04
C ILE A 153 1.44 -14.92 -6.66
N THR A 154 0.27 -14.66 -6.08
CA THR A 154 0.17 -14.10 -4.71
C THR A 154 0.57 -15.15 -3.67
N VAL A 155 0.18 -16.41 -3.85
CA VAL A 155 0.63 -17.51 -2.98
C VAL A 155 2.15 -17.68 -3.07
N ALA A 156 2.70 -17.68 -4.29
CA ALA A 156 4.13 -17.85 -4.50
C ALA A 156 4.94 -16.71 -3.87
N ILE A 157 4.56 -15.45 -4.10
CA ILE A 157 5.32 -14.29 -3.60
C ILE A 157 5.26 -14.17 -2.07
N ASN A 158 4.11 -14.50 -1.45
CA ASN A 158 3.96 -14.47 0.01
C ASN A 158 4.65 -15.62 0.73
N ARG A 159 5.13 -16.63 -0.03
CA ARG A 159 5.96 -17.75 0.46
C ARG A 159 7.45 -17.53 0.22
N ASP A 160 7.82 -16.38 -0.33
CA ASP A 160 9.21 -15.99 -0.57
C ASP A 160 9.58 -14.75 0.25
N ASN A 161 10.87 -14.50 0.44
CA ASN A 161 11.39 -13.36 1.19
C ASN A 161 11.66 -12.13 0.32
N ASN A 162 10.98 -12.05 -0.82
CA ASN A 162 11.01 -10.88 -1.67
C ASN A 162 10.31 -9.67 -0.99
N PRO A 163 10.73 -8.44 -1.31
CA PRO A 163 10.15 -7.22 -0.72
C PRO A 163 8.70 -6.95 -1.16
N ASP A 164 8.23 -7.66 -2.19
CA ASP A 164 6.92 -7.51 -2.83
C ASP A 164 5.74 -7.67 -1.86
N THR A 165 5.86 -8.54 -0.85
CA THR A 165 4.79 -8.77 0.14
C THR A 165 4.51 -7.50 0.95
N LEU A 166 5.54 -6.84 1.46
CA LEU A 166 5.40 -5.57 2.18
C LEU A 166 5.02 -4.42 1.23
N LEU A 167 5.56 -4.42 0.01
CA LEU A 167 5.23 -3.46 -1.04
C LEU A 167 3.72 -3.43 -1.33
N VAL A 168 3.12 -4.60 -1.61
CA VAL A 168 1.70 -4.72 -1.95
C VAL A 168 0.83 -4.30 -0.77
N PHE A 169 1.18 -4.69 0.46
CA PHE A 169 0.50 -4.23 1.66
C PHE A 169 0.45 -2.70 1.74
N LEU A 170 1.58 -2.04 1.58
CA LEU A 170 1.69 -0.57 1.64
C LEU A 170 0.90 0.11 0.52
N MET A 171 0.95 -0.41 -0.72
CA MET A 171 0.17 0.13 -1.83
C MET A 171 -1.34 -0.03 -1.61
N VAL A 172 -1.79 -1.19 -1.13
CA VAL A 172 -3.22 -1.45 -0.85
C VAL A 172 -3.72 -0.59 0.32
N ALA A 173 -2.93 -0.47 1.39
CA ALA A 173 -3.21 0.44 2.49
C ALA A 173 -3.28 1.90 2.02
N GLY A 174 -2.31 2.32 1.20
CA GLY A 174 -2.25 3.64 0.61
C GLY A 174 -3.47 3.95 -0.26
N ALA A 175 -3.85 3.04 -1.15
CA ALA A 175 -5.03 3.16 -1.99
C ALA A 175 -6.33 3.21 -1.15
N ALA A 176 -6.45 2.38 -0.12
CA ALA A 176 -7.61 2.39 0.77
C ALA A 176 -7.73 3.71 1.56
N LEU A 177 -6.61 4.28 2.00
CA LEU A 177 -6.57 5.57 2.68
C LEU A 177 -6.88 6.73 1.72
N ALA A 178 -6.38 6.69 0.49
CA ALA A 178 -6.73 7.64 -0.55
C ALA A 178 -8.22 7.61 -0.87
N LEU A 179 -8.81 6.43 -1.03
CA LEU A 179 -10.24 6.28 -1.27
C LEU A 179 -11.06 6.93 -0.15
N ARG A 180 -10.67 6.71 1.12
CA ARG A 180 -11.30 7.37 2.27
C ARG A 180 -11.10 8.88 2.27
N ALA A 181 -9.93 9.37 1.83
CA ALA A 181 -9.67 10.79 1.71
C ALA A 181 -10.56 11.45 0.65
N THR A 182 -10.74 10.78 -0.48
CA THR A 182 -11.58 11.22 -1.59
C THR A 182 -13.05 11.27 -1.18
N THR A 183 -13.57 10.26 -0.48
CA THR A 183 -14.98 10.21 -0.07
C THR A 183 -15.31 11.15 1.09
N ASN A 184 -14.41 11.27 2.07
CA ASN A 184 -14.71 11.99 3.31
C ASN A 184 -14.16 13.43 3.30
N GLY A 185 -13.39 13.80 2.27
CA GLY A 185 -12.72 15.11 2.14
C GLY A 185 -11.67 15.41 3.20
N ARG A 186 -11.27 14.43 4.01
CA ARG A 186 -10.34 14.61 5.14
C ARG A 186 -8.88 14.55 4.68
N LEU A 187 -8.05 15.41 5.25
CA LEU A 187 -6.62 15.48 4.95
C LEU A 187 -5.82 14.30 5.51
N LEU A 188 -6.08 13.88 6.77
CA LEU A 188 -5.27 12.85 7.44
C LEU A 188 -5.20 11.52 6.67
N PRO A 189 -6.29 10.97 6.11
CA PRO A 189 -6.20 9.77 5.27
C PRO A 189 -5.36 10.00 4.01
N LEU A 190 -5.38 11.20 3.41
CA LEU A 190 -4.52 11.51 2.27
C LEU A 190 -3.04 11.51 2.66
N LEU A 191 -2.69 12.12 3.80
CA LEU A 191 -1.32 12.10 4.30
C LEU A 191 -0.87 10.69 4.65
N GLY A 192 -1.75 9.88 5.25
CA GLY A 192 -1.48 8.46 5.49
C GLY A 192 -1.27 7.67 4.18
N SER A 193 -2.05 7.99 3.13
CA SER A 193 -1.85 7.41 1.80
C SER A 193 -0.46 7.74 1.25
N ALA A 194 -0.07 9.01 1.26
CA ALA A 194 1.26 9.46 0.85
C ALA A 194 2.38 8.79 1.65
N ALA A 195 2.22 8.67 2.97
CA ALA A 195 3.17 7.97 3.82
C ALA A 195 3.33 6.50 3.40
N CYS A 196 2.23 5.78 3.19
CA CYS A 196 2.26 4.39 2.70
C CYS A 196 2.96 4.26 1.35
N PHE A 197 2.65 5.12 0.37
CA PHE A 197 3.29 5.08 -0.93
C PHE A 197 4.79 5.38 -0.86
N GLY A 198 5.23 6.28 0.01
CA GLY A 198 6.66 6.54 0.16
C GLY A 198 7.41 5.48 0.97
N LEU A 199 6.75 4.82 1.92
CA LEU A 199 7.29 3.60 2.50
C LEU A 199 7.36 2.47 1.46
N ALA A 200 6.39 2.36 0.55
CA ALA A 200 6.41 1.39 -0.55
C ALA A 200 7.60 1.66 -1.50
N PHE A 201 7.95 2.93 -1.71
CA PHE A 201 9.19 3.29 -2.41
C PHE A 201 10.44 2.75 -1.70
N ASN A 202 10.46 2.74 -0.37
CA ASN A 202 11.56 2.17 0.40
C ASN A 202 11.59 0.63 0.45
N THR A 203 10.65 -0.07 -0.19
CA THR A 203 10.76 -1.52 -0.41
C THR A 203 11.26 -1.84 -1.82
N LYS A 204 10.76 -1.13 -2.85
CA LYS A 204 11.05 -1.45 -4.27
C LYS A 204 11.00 -0.24 -5.22
N MET A 205 11.45 0.92 -4.76
CA MET A 205 11.60 2.17 -5.53
C MET A 205 10.35 2.51 -6.38
N LEU A 206 10.51 2.81 -7.68
CA LEU A 206 9.42 3.24 -8.56
C LEU A 206 8.28 2.22 -8.68
N GLN A 207 8.54 0.93 -8.44
CA GLN A 207 7.46 -0.07 -8.43
C GLN A 207 6.44 0.23 -7.33
N GLY A 208 6.87 0.83 -6.21
CA GLY A 208 5.99 1.30 -5.14
C GLY A 208 5.09 2.46 -5.55
N TYR A 209 5.36 3.14 -6.66
CA TYR A 209 4.55 4.24 -7.17
C TYR A 209 3.61 3.85 -8.31
N ILE A 210 3.54 2.58 -8.71
CA ILE A 210 2.75 2.18 -9.89
C ILE A 210 1.27 2.60 -9.79
N ALA A 211 0.68 2.54 -8.59
CA ALA A 211 -0.70 2.94 -8.35
C ALA A 211 -0.87 4.44 -8.01
N LEU A 212 0.23 5.16 -7.76
CA LEU A 212 0.21 6.55 -7.29
C LEU A 212 -0.40 7.53 -8.32
N PRO A 213 -0.14 7.43 -9.65
CA PRO A 213 -0.81 8.29 -10.64
C PRO A 213 -2.33 8.16 -10.61
N ALA A 214 -2.85 6.94 -10.44
CA ALA A 214 -4.29 6.71 -10.35
C ALA A 214 -4.87 7.34 -9.07
N VAL A 215 -4.18 7.18 -7.94
CA VAL A 215 -4.55 7.80 -6.66
C VAL A 215 -4.59 9.33 -6.77
N PHE A 216 -3.57 9.93 -7.38
CA PHE A 216 -3.51 11.37 -7.63
C PHE A 216 -4.68 11.84 -8.48
N ALA A 217 -4.92 11.19 -9.63
CA ALA A 217 -6.00 11.54 -10.55
C ALA A 217 -7.38 11.43 -9.89
N VAL A 218 -7.64 10.34 -9.16
CA VAL A 218 -8.91 10.13 -8.44
C VAL A 218 -9.12 11.20 -7.38
N TYR A 219 -8.11 11.54 -6.58
CA TYR A 219 -8.25 12.58 -5.57
C TYR A 219 -8.48 13.96 -6.19
N LEU A 220 -7.69 14.32 -7.22
CA LEU A 220 -7.81 15.60 -7.89
C LEU A 220 -9.20 15.79 -8.52
N TYR A 221 -9.74 14.73 -9.15
CA TYR A 221 -11.00 14.78 -9.87
C TYR A 221 -12.23 14.61 -8.96
N ALA A 222 -12.22 13.60 -8.08
CA ALA A 222 -13.43 13.12 -7.40
C ALA A 222 -13.53 13.52 -5.91
N ALA A 223 -12.51 14.13 -5.30
CA ALA A 223 -12.55 14.43 -3.87
C ALA A 223 -13.61 15.49 -3.52
N THR A 224 -14.33 15.34 -2.41
CA THR A 224 -15.38 16.28 -1.98
C THR A 224 -14.97 17.76 -1.87
N PRO A 225 -13.76 18.14 -1.40
CA PRO A 225 -13.37 19.55 -1.22
C PRO A 225 -13.33 20.34 -2.54
N LYS A 226 -13.40 21.68 -2.48
CA LYS A 226 -13.20 22.55 -3.65
C LYS A 226 -11.78 22.40 -4.24
N LEU A 227 -11.62 22.64 -5.55
CA LEU A 227 -10.36 22.43 -6.28
C LEU A 227 -9.13 23.04 -5.60
N GLY A 228 -9.19 24.30 -5.15
CA GLY A 228 -8.07 24.94 -4.46
C GLY A 228 -7.64 24.19 -3.18
N LYS A 229 -8.59 23.66 -2.41
CA LYS A 229 -8.28 22.84 -1.23
C LYS A 229 -7.73 21.46 -1.63
N ARG A 230 -8.19 20.87 -2.73
CA ARG A 230 -7.61 19.63 -3.28
C ARG A 230 -6.13 19.83 -3.61
N ILE A 231 -5.79 20.93 -4.28
CA ILE A 231 -4.41 21.28 -4.63
C ILE A 231 -3.56 21.43 -3.36
N VAL A 232 -4.01 22.20 -2.36
CA VAL A 232 -3.27 22.34 -1.09
C VAL A 232 -3.07 21.00 -0.39
N ASN A 233 -4.12 20.17 -0.33
CA ASN A 233 -4.02 18.84 0.27
C ASN A 233 -3.03 17.94 -0.48
N LEU A 234 -3.01 18.00 -1.82
CA LEU A 234 -2.05 17.28 -2.66
C LEU A 234 -0.62 17.78 -2.48
N LEU A 235 -0.41 19.09 -2.28
CA LEU A 235 0.92 19.63 -1.96
C LEU A 235 1.42 19.11 -0.61
N LEU A 236 0.57 19.13 0.42
CA LEU A 236 0.90 18.56 1.73
C LEU A 236 1.17 17.05 1.64
N ALA A 237 0.38 16.33 0.87
CA ALA A 237 0.61 14.91 0.60
C ALA A 237 1.92 14.68 -0.17
N GLY A 238 2.26 15.56 -1.11
CA GLY A 238 3.54 15.53 -1.84
C GLY A 238 4.74 15.71 -0.91
N VAL A 239 4.65 16.59 0.08
CA VAL A 239 5.70 16.74 1.11
C VAL A 239 5.83 15.45 1.93
N VAL A 240 4.71 14.90 2.41
CA VAL A 240 4.73 13.65 3.19
C VAL A 240 5.31 12.49 2.37
N LEU A 241 4.90 12.36 1.10
CA LEU A 241 5.41 11.37 0.16
C LEU A 241 6.93 11.52 -0.01
N ALA A 242 7.43 12.73 -0.29
CA ALA A 242 8.86 12.96 -0.48
C ALA A 242 9.66 12.60 0.77
N VAL A 243 9.20 13.02 1.95
CA VAL A 243 9.87 12.69 3.21
C VAL A 243 9.86 11.19 3.48
N SER A 244 8.72 10.52 3.32
CA SER A 244 8.62 9.07 3.57
C SER A 244 9.33 8.23 2.51
N SER A 245 9.58 8.75 1.31
CA SER A 245 10.33 8.07 0.25
C SER A 245 11.84 8.25 0.34
N PHE A 246 12.29 9.48 0.59
CA PHE A 246 13.70 9.81 0.42
C PHE A 246 14.49 9.87 1.73
N TRP A 247 13.86 9.59 2.89
CA TRP A 247 14.56 9.62 4.17
C TRP A 247 15.78 8.70 4.19
N TRP A 248 15.67 7.46 3.67
CA TRP A 248 16.77 6.49 3.68
C TRP A 248 17.90 6.94 2.75
N ALA A 249 17.57 7.30 1.51
CA ALA A 249 18.56 7.79 0.54
C ALA A 249 19.28 9.05 1.06
N THR A 250 18.55 9.94 1.73
CA THR A 250 19.12 11.13 2.38
C THR A 250 20.06 10.72 3.51
N ALA A 251 19.63 9.82 4.41
CA ALA A 251 20.46 9.34 5.50
C ALA A 251 21.75 8.66 5.00
N VAL A 252 21.67 7.82 3.97
CA VAL A 252 22.83 7.20 3.31
C VAL A 252 23.75 8.25 2.68
N SER A 253 23.19 9.32 2.11
CA SER A 253 23.96 10.41 1.50
C SER A 253 24.71 11.26 2.53
N LEU A 254 24.23 11.30 3.77
CA LEU A 254 24.87 12.04 4.87
C LEU A 254 26.02 11.27 5.53
N VAL A 255 26.11 9.95 5.31
CA VAL A 255 27.23 9.14 5.80
C VAL A 255 28.41 9.27 4.81
N PRO A 256 29.64 9.55 5.29
CA PRO A 256 30.83 9.60 4.44
C PRO A 256 30.99 8.32 3.60
N ALA A 257 31.56 8.47 2.40
CA ALA A 257 31.73 7.35 1.46
C ALA A 257 32.55 6.20 2.07
N ASP A 258 33.60 6.53 2.82
CA ASP A 258 34.48 5.55 3.48
C ASP A 258 33.79 4.81 4.64
N ASP A 259 32.69 5.36 5.15
CA ASP A 259 31.95 4.83 6.31
C ASP A 259 30.65 4.12 5.93
N ARG A 260 30.28 4.08 4.65
CA ARG A 260 29.03 3.44 4.17
C ARG A 260 29.33 2.27 3.21
N PRO A 261 28.42 1.29 3.09
CA PRO A 261 28.62 0.19 2.15
C PRO A 261 28.47 0.68 0.71
N TYR A 262 29.03 -0.06 -0.24
CA TYR A 262 28.71 0.11 -1.64
C TYR A 262 27.22 -0.21 -1.87
N ILE A 263 26.48 0.70 -2.49
CA ILE A 263 25.06 0.48 -2.78
C ILE A 263 24.92 -0.46 -3.99
N GLY A 264 24.50 -1.70 -3.74
CA GLY A 264 24.28 -2.71 -4.77
C GLY A 264 23.28 -2.23 -5.83
N GLY A 265 23.53 -2.57 -7.10
CA GLY A 265 22.70 -2.16 -8.24
C GLY A 265 22.91 -0.71 -8.71
N SER A 266 23.85 0.02 -8.10
CA SER A 266 24.37 1.30 -8.61
C SER A 266 25.71 1.11 -9.31
N THR A 267 26.07 2.07 -10.16
CA THR A 267 27.35 2.16 -10.88
C THR A 267 28.39 2.98 -10.12
N ASP A 268 27.97 3.91 -9.27
CA ASP A 268 28.84 4.83 -8.52
C ASP A 268 28.80 4.60 -6.99
N GLY A 269 28.10 3.57 -6.53
CA GLY A 269 27.96 3.24 -5.11
C GLY A 269 26.98 4.15 -4.36
N THR A 270 26.14 4.94 -5.04
CA THR A 270 25.20 5.86 -4.40
C THR A 270 23.74 5.37 -4.43
N ALA A 271 22.97 5.78 -3.42
CA ALA A 271 21.53 5.51 -3.37
C ALA A 271 20.75 6.24 -4.47
N TRP A 272 21.24 7.39 -4.93
CA TRP A 272 20.58 8.18 -5.98
C TRP A 272 20.74 7.55 -7.36
N ASP A 273 21.91 6.99 -7.66
CA ASP A 273 22.11 6.23 -8.90
C ASP A 273 21.24 4.97 -8.91
N LEU A 274 21.10 4.28 -7.77
CA LEU A 274 20.17 3.16 -7.65
C LEU A 274 18.71 3.57 -7.94
N ILE A 275 18.29 4.74 -7.43
CA ILE A 275 16.94 5.30 -7.60
C ILE A 275 16.67 5.68 -9.05
N MET A 276 17.60 6.40 -9.68
CA MET A 276 17.42 6.98 -11.02
C MET A 276 17.73 5.97 -12.12
N GLY A 277 18.76 5.15 -11.92
CA GLY A 277 19.25 4.13 -12.86
C GLY A 277 18.46 2.83 -12.78
N TYR A 278 19.09 1.78 -12.25
CA TYR A 278 18.60 0.40 -12.34
C TYR A 278 17.14 0.23 -11.86
N ASN A 279 16.78 0.76 -10.68
CA ASN A 279 15.42 0.61 -10.15
C ASN A 279 14.43 1.70 -10.63
N GLY A 280 14.89 2.67 -11.42
CA GLY A 280 14.10 3.79 -11.91
C GLY A 280 13.90 3.78 -13.42
N LEU A 281 14.59 4.68 -14.12
CA LEU A 281 14.49 4.84 -15.56
C LEU A 281 14.90 3.56 -16.30
N GLY A 282 15.83 2.78 -15.74
CA GLY A 282 16.25 1.49 -16.32
C GLY A 282 15.11 0.47 -16.43
N ARG A 283 14.15 0.45 -15.49
CA ARG A 283 12.97 -0.44 -15.59
C ARG A 283 11.84 0.13 -16.43
N VAL A 284 11.71 1.46 -16.49
CA VAL A 284 10.65 2.12 -17.27
C VAL A 284 11.00 2.20 -18.76
N LEU A 285 12.29 2.35 -19.09
CA LEU A 285 12.77 2.58 -20.46
C LEU A 285 13.48 1.37 -21.08
N GLY A 286 13.67 0.28 -20.32
CA GLY A 286 14.21 -0.99 -20.82
C GLY A 286 15.74 -1.04 -20.93
N GLY A 287 16.45 -0.83 -19.82
CA GLY A 287 17.92 -0.93 -19.74
C GLY A 287 18.46 -2.37 -19.79
N GLU A 288 19.70 -2.51 -20.29
CA GLU A 288 20.46 -3.77 -20.27
C GLU A 288 20.77 -4.20 -18.82
N GLY A 289 20.54 -5.48 -18.49
CA GLY A 289 20.69 -6.02 -17.13
C GLY A 289 19.38 -6.25 -16.35
N ASN A 290 18.22 -6.04 -16.97
CA ASN A 290 16.89 -6.30 -16.38
C ASN A 290 16.51 -7.79 -16.22
N GLY A 291 17.48 -8.70 -16.31
CA GLY A 291 17.26 -10.12 -16.00
C GLY A 291 17.29 -10.33 -14.49
N GLY A 292 16.11 -10.31 -13.86
CA GLY A 292 15.91 -10.89 -12.53
C GLY A 292 15.77 -12.39 -12.61
#